data_AF-A0A1F2XP18-F1
#
_entry.id   AF-A0A1F2XP18-F1
#
_cell.length_a   1.000
_cell.length_b   1.000
_cell.length_c   1.000
_cell.angle_alpha   90.00
_cell.angle_beta   90.00
_cell.angle_gamma   90.00
#
_symmetry.space_group_name_H-M   'P 1'
#
loop_
_entity.id
_entity.type
_entity.pdbx_description
1 polymer ?
#
loop_
_entity_poly.entity_id
_entity_poly.type
_entity_poly.pdbx_seq_one_letter_code
_entity_poly.pdbx_strand_id
1 'polypeptide(L)'
;MLVLDDPSGESARLAERVQSRLEEIGVYRREARPWLPHVTVLRFRERPRLSPPLPEIPPFAPSGAAAFLSRLHPSGVRYEVLESCPLGM
;
A
#
# COMPACT_ATOMS: atom_id res chain seq x y z
N MET A 1 -1.44 11.47 -3.24
CA MET A 1 -1.87 10.05 -3.11
C MET A 1 -3.32 9.96 -3.54
N LEU A 2 -3.72 8.82 -4.09
CA LEU A 2 -5.13 8.49 -4.38
C LEU A 2 -5.57 7.41 -3.41
N VAL A 3 -6.63 7.66 -2.66
CA VAL A 3 -7.24 6.66 -1.77
C VAL A 3 -8.27 5.90 -2.60
N LEU A 4 -8.23 4.57 -2.52
CA LEU A 4 -9.15 3.67 -3.19
C LEU A 4 -10.34 3.40 -2.28
N ASP A 5 -11.51 3.16 -2.88
CA ASP A 5 -12.66 2.65 -2.13
C ASP A 5 -12.42 1.20 -1.73
N ASP A 6 -12.81 0.84 -0.50
CA ASP A 6 -12.77 -0.53 0.02
C ASP A 6 -14.17 -0.92 0.51
N PRO A 7 -15.16 -1.07 -0.40
CA PRO A 7 -16.56 -1.24 -0.03
C PRO A 7 -16.82 -2.52 0.77
N SER A 8 -16.00 -3.57 0.58
CA SER A 8 -16.10 -4.82 1.34
C SER A 8 -15.36 -4.78 2.69
N GLY A 9 -14.42 -3.84 2.86
CA GLY A 9 -13.51 -3.79 4.00
C GLY A 9 -12.39 -4.86 3.97
N GLU A 10 -12.30 -5.65 2.90
CA GLU A 10 -11.33 -6.75 2.82
C GLU A 10 -9.90 -6.25 2.73
N SER A 11 -9.68 -5.09 2.11
CA SER A 11 -8.34 -4.50 2.02
C SER A 11 -7.84 -4.09 3.41
N ALA A 12 -8.69 -3.43 4.19
CA ALA A 12 -8.40 -3.05 5.56
C ALA A 12 -8.18 -4.28 6.47
N ARG A 13 -8.99 -5.33 6.33
CA ARG A 13 -8.83 -6.59 7.07
C ARG A 13 -7.52 -7.30 6.74
N LEU A 14 -7.13 -7.34 5.47
CA LEU A 14 -5.86 -7.94 5.06
C LEU A 14 -4.68 -7.16 5.64
N ALA A 15 -4.71 -5.82 5.54
CA ALA A 15 -3.67 -4.97 6.10
C ALA A 15 -3.52 -5.16 7.61
N GLU A 16 -4.65 -5.20 8.33
CA GLU A 16 -4.67 -5.44 9.78
C GLU A 16 -4.06 -6.80 10.13
N ARG A 17 -4.46 -7.87 9.44
CA ARG A 17 -3.92 -9.22 9.66
C ARG A 17 -2.41 -9.27 9.44
N VAL A 18 -1.91 -8.69 8.35
CA VAL A 18 -0.48 -8.69 8.04
C VAL A 18 0.29 -7.90 9.09
N GLN A 19 -0.14 -6.69 9.39
CA GLN A 19 0.52 -5.82 10.37
C GLN A 19 0.56 -6.44 11.77
N SER A 20 -0.55 -7.03 12.24
CA SER A 20 -0.61 -7.67 13.56
C SER A 20 0.34 -8.87 13.65
N ARG A 21 0.42 -9.71 12.61
CA ARG A 21 1.36 -10.85 12.59
C ARG A 21 2.82 -10.41 12.55
N LEU A 22 3.13 -9.36 11.81
CA LEU A 22 4.49 -8.80 11.78
C LEU A 22 4.88 -8.14 13.11
N GLU A 23 3.91 -7.53 13.81
CA GLU A 23 4.11 -6.97 15.15
C GLU A 23 4.29 -8.08 16.21
N GLU A 24 3.49 -9.15 16.15
CA GLU A 24 3.60 -10.33 17.03
C GLU A 24 5.00 -10.97 16.99
N ILE A 25 5.64 -11.03 15.82
CA ILE A 25 7.00 -11.57 15.66
C ILE A 25 8.10 -10.53 15.88
N GLY A 26 7.75 -9.28 16.21
CA GLY A 26 8.69 -8.22 16.59
C GLY A 26 9.47 -7.56 15.45
N VAL A 27 9.06 -7.75 14.18
CA VAL A 27 9.76 -7.18 13.01
C VAL A 27 9.10 -5.91 12.46
N TYR A 28 7.92 -5.57 12.96
CA TYR A 28 7.15 -4.40 12.56
C TYR A 28 6.60 -3.68 13.78
N ARG A 29 6.62 -2.35 13.74
CA ARG A 29 5.95 -1.49 14.72
C ARG A 29 4.79 -0.82 14.02
N ARG A 30 3.57 -1.00 14.53
CA ARG A 30 2.39 -0.40 13.92
C ARG A 30 2.44 1.12 13.92
N GLU A 31 2.03 1.68 12.79
CA GLU A 31 1.82 3.12 12.66
C GLU A 31 0.56 3.54 13.43
N ALA A 32 0.62 4.69 14.10
CA ALA A 32 -0.56 5.25 14.78
C ALA A 32 -1.63 5.75 13.80
N ARG A 33 -1.25 6.02 12.55
CA ARG A 33 -2.16 6.52 11.53
C ARG A 33 -3.03 5.36 11.03
N PRO A 34 -4.36 5.57 10.86
CA PRO A 34 -5.22 4.59 10.22
C PRO A 34 -4.69 4.21 8.84
N TRP A 35 -4.69 2.92 8.55
CA TRP A 35 -4.33 2.43 7.24
C TRP A 35 -5.40 2.84 6.22
N LEU A 36 -4.94 3.29 5.05
CA LEU A 36 -5.80 3.62 3.91
C LEU A 36 -5.27 2.88 2.68
N PRO A 37 -6.12 2.16 1.92
CA PRO A 37 -5.72 1.59 0.64
C PRO A 37 -5.45 2.73 -0.32
N HIS A 38 -4.19 2.94 -0.71
CA HIS A 38 -3.84 4.08 -1.53
C HIS A 38 -2.67 3.81 -2.46
N VAL A 39 -2.64 4.59 -3.54
CA VAL A 39 -1.52 4.64 -4.49
C VAL A 39 -0.84 5.99 -4.39
N THR A 40 0.48 5.98 -4.22
CA THR A 40 1.29 7.20 -4.30
C THR A 40 1.52 7.56 -5.76
N VAL A 41 0.90 8.64 -6.24
CA VAL A 41 1.08 9.14 -7.61
C VAL A 41 2.23 10.14 -7.71
N LEU A 42 2.31 11.05 -6.74
CA LEU A 42 3.32 12.11 -6.67
C LEU A 42 3.70 12.36 -5.20
N ARG A 43 4.93 12.84 -4.98
CA ARG A 43 5.44 13.30 -3.69
C ARG A 43 5.93 14.73 -3.81
N PHE A 44 5.46 15.59 -2.92
CA PHE A 44 5.87 16.98 -2.81
C PHE A 44 6.40 17.23 -1.40
N ARG A 45 7.39 18.12 -1.26
CA ARG A 45 7.88 18.54 0.07
C ARG A 45 6.85 19.39 0.81
N GLU A 46 6.13 20.21 0.05
CA GLU A 46 5.05 21.09 0.52
C GLU A 46 3.73 20.71 -0.14
N ARG A 47 2.60 21.01 0.50
CA ARG A 47 1.29 20.60 -0.01
C ARG A 47 0.97 21.35 -1.31
N PRO A 48 0.84 20.66 -2.46
CA PRO A 48 0.76 21.32 -3.76
C PRO A 48 -0.65 21.86 -4.09
N ARG A 49 -1.63 21.64 -3.21
CA ARG A 49 -3.06 22.01 -3.35
C ARG A 49 -3.69 21.66 -4.72
N LEU A 50 -3.20 20.60 -5.37
CA LEU A 50 -3.70 20.13 -6.66
C LEU A 50 -5.02 19.36 -6.48
N SER A 51 -5.96 19.56 -7.40
CA SER A 51 -7.21 18.81 -7.50
C SER A 51 -7.49 18.44 -8.97
N PRO A 52 -6.64 17.60 -9.59
CA PRO A 52 -6.85 17.19 -10.97
C PRO A 52 -8.10 16.30 -11.07
N PRO A 53 -8.78 16.27 -12.23
CA PRO A 53 -9.82 15.27 -12.47
C PRO A 53 -9.21 13.86 -12.39
N LEU A 54 -9.97 12.93 -11.81
CA LEU A 54 -9.57 11.53 -11.71
C LEU A 54 -10.20 10.72 -12.85
N PRO A 55 -9.49 9.71 -13.39
CA PRO A 55 -10.11 8.78 -14.32
C PRO A 55 -11.14 7.91 -13.60
N GLU A 56 -12.20 7.54 -14.31
CA GLU A 56 -13.11 6.47 -13.86
C GLU A 56 -12.43 5.12 -14.06
N ILE A 57 -12.39 4.30 -13.01
CA ILE A 57 -11.78 2.97 -13.04
C ILE A 57 -12.86 1.96 -12.65
N PRO A 58 -13.06 0.88 -13.44
CA PRO A 58 -13.98 -0.18 -13.05
C PRO A 58 -13.48 -0.88 -11.78
N PRO A 59 -14.39 -1.51 -11.01
CA PRO A 59 -13.98 -2.31 -9.85
C PRO A 59 -12.94 -3.36 -10.23
N PHE A 60 -11.94 -3.53 -9.38
CA PHE A 60 -10.89 -4.53 -9.55
C PHE A 60 -10.59 -5.20 -8.20
N ALA A 61 -9.97 -6.38 -8.26
CA ALA A 61 -9.46 -7.09 -7.10
C ALA A 61 -7.98 -7.44 -7.33
N PRO A 62 -7.13 -7.36 -6.28
CA PRO A 62 -5.76 -7.82 -6.37
C PRO A 62 -5.73 -9.35 -6.49
N SER A 63 -4.88 -9.87 -7.38
CA SER A 63 -4.67 -11.32 -7.55
C SER A 63 -3.53 -11.88 -6.70
N GLY A 64 -2.73 -11.01 -6.07
CA GLY A 64 -1.55 -11.41 -5.32
C GLY A 64 -0.98 -10.29 -4.45
N ALA A 65 -0.05 -10.65 -3.58
CA ALA A 65 0.74 -9.75 -2.75
C ALA A 65 2.22 -10.13 -2.81
N ALA A 66 3.11 -9.20 -2.47
CA ALA A 66 4.55 -9.45 -2.46
C ALA A 66 5.25 -8.70 -1.32
N ALA A 67 6.31 -9.32 -0.80
CA ALA A 67 7.27 -8.68 0.10
C ALA A 67 8.35 -7.98 -0.72
N PHE A 68 8.59 -6.69 -0.44
CA PHE A 68 9.55 -5.88 -1.17
C PHE A 68 10.71 -5.44 -0.27
N LEU A 69 11.93 -5.52 -0.80
CA LEU A 69 13.09 -4.82 -0.25
C LEU A 69 13.25 -3.48 -0.95
N SER A 70 13.20 -2.40 -0.16
CA SER A 70 13.40 -1.02 -0.62
C SER A 70 14.86 -0.62 -0.44
N ARG A 71 15.58 -0.35 -1.55
CA ARG A 71 16.98 0.12 -1.53
C ARG A 71 17.07 1.55 -2.05
N LEU A 72 17.76 2.41 -1.30
CA LEU A 72 18.06 3.77 -1.74
C LEU A 72 19.05 3.75 -2.90
N HIS A 73 18.80 4.59 -3.91
CA HIS A 73 19.66 4.84 -5.05
C HIS A 73 19.71 6.35 -5.32
N PRO A 74 20.78 6.91 -5.92
CA PRO A 74 20.85 8.34 -6.22
C PRO A 74 19.66 8.92 -7.01
N SER A 75 19.00 8.10 -7.81
CA SER A 75 17.82 8.49 -8.60
C SER A 75 16.47 8.18 -7.93
N GLY A 76 16.45 7.73 -6.68
CA GLY A 76 15.24 7.34 -5.96
C GLY A 76 15.31 5.93 -5.35
N VAL A 77 14.16 5.41 -4.91
CA VAL A 77 14.07 4.06 -4.33
C VAL A 77 13.98 3.02 -5.45
N ARG A 78 14.69 1.91 -5.29
CA ARG A 78 14.49 0.68 -6.07
C ARG A 78 13.82 -0.38 -5.20
N TYR A 79 12.83 -1.06 -5.76
CA TYR A 79 12.13 -2.15 -5.10
C TYR A 79 12.55 -3.48 -5.72
N GLU A 80 12.92 -4.42 -4.86
CA GLU A 80 13.24 -5.81 -5.21
C GLU A 80 12.17 -6.71 -4.61
N VAL A 81 11.56 -7.58 -5.43
CA VAL A 81 10.60 -8.58 -4.93
C VAL A 81 11.39 -9.69 -4.25
N LEU A 82 11.13 -9.91 -2.96
CA LEU A 82 11.73 -11.02 -2.21
C LEU A 82 10.90 -12.29 -2.35
N GLU A 83 9.57 -12.14 -2.25
CA GLU A 83 8.62 -13.25 -2.34
C GLU A 83 7.25 -12.71 -2.75
N SER A 84 6.46 -13.54 -3.44
CA SER A 84 5.10 -13.23 -3.85
C SER A 84 4.15 -14.39 -3.56
N CYS A 85 2.91 -14.09 -3.20
CA CYS A 85 1.86 -15.08 -2.99
C CYS A 85 0.57 -14.68 -3.73
N PRO A 86 -0.22 -15.66 -4.20
CA PRO A 86 -1.55 -15.40 -4.73
C PRO A 86 -2.53 -15.00 -3.63
N LEU A 87 -3.56 -14.23 -3.98
CA LEU A 87 -4.69 -13.90 -3.12
C LEU A 87 -5.98 -14.47 -3.72
N GLY A 88 -6.91 -14.92 -2.87
CA GLY A 88 -8.24 -15.37 -3.30
C GLY A 88 -8.35 -16.82 -3.77
N MET A 89 -7.45 -17.71 -3.33
CA MET A 89 -7.67 -19.17 -3.41
C MET A 89 -8.60 -19.67 -2.30
#